data_AF-A0AAP2DXW3-F1
#
_entry.id   AF-A0AAP2DXW3-F1
#
_cell.length_a   1.000
_cell.length_b   1.000
_cell.length_c   1.000
_cell.angle_alpha   90.00
_cell.angle_beta   90.00
_cell.angle_gamma   90.00
#
_symmetry.space_group_name_H-M   'P 1'
#
loop_
_entity.id
_entity.type
_entity.pdbx_description
1 polymer ?
#
loop_
_entity_poly.entity_id
_entity_poly.type
_entity_poly.pdbx_seq_one_letter_code
_entity_poly.pdbx_strand_id
1 'polypeptide(L)'
;MEHAHSELVQILLDCAAACETCAAACLYEEDPAMMARCIETDRDCADICTLGARLLLRDSENANHFLNVCIEACRLCAEECKKHNNDHCRQCAEACDRCADACIDQHAEAVK
;
A
#
# COMPACT_ATOMS: atom_id res chain seq x y z
N MET A 1 -2.38 16.66 19.61
CA MET A 1 -2.22 17.25 18.27
C MET A 1 -2.95 16.31 17.33
N GLU A 2 -4.00 16.81 16.68
CA GLU A 2 -4.82 16.05 15.74
C GLU A 2 -4.26 16.38 14.35
N HIS A 3 -3.62 15.41 13.70
CA HIS A 3 -3.04 15.61 12.37
C HIS A 3 -4.18 15.57 11.34
N ALA A 4 -4.21 16.53 10.42
CA ALA A 4 -5.27 16.65 9.39
C ALA A 4 -5.43 15.40 8.51
N HIS A 5 -4.44 14.50 8.51
CA HIS A 5 -4.38 13.29 7.70
C HIS A 5 -4.41 12.00 8.53
N SER A 6 -4.88 12.02 9.79
CA SER A 6 -4.71 10.86 10.69
C SER A 6 -5.31 9.56 10.15
N GLU A 7 -6.45 9.65 9.44
CA GLU A 7 -7.10 8.49 8.82
C GLU A 7 -6.27 7.93 7.65
N LEU A 8 -5.84 8.79 6.71
CA LEU A 8 -5.02 8.34 5.59
C LEU A 8 -3.67 7.76 6.05
N VAL A 9 -3.05 8.37 7.06
CA VAL A 9 -1.83 7.83 7.68
C VAL A 9 -2.07 6.41 8.19
N GLN A 10 -3.18 6.16 8.86
CA GLN A 10 -3.50 4.82 9.36
C GLN A 10 -3.73 3.84 8.19
N ILE A 11 -4.46 4.24 7.16
CA ILE A 11 -4.70 3.40 5.98
C ILE A 11 -3.39 3.01 5.28
N LEU A 12 -2.45 3.94 5.13
CA LEU A 12 -1.14 3.69 4.55
C LEU A 12 -0.33 2.69 5.40
N LEU A 13 -0.35 2.85 6.73
CA LEU A 13 0.37 1.95 7.63
C LEU A 13 -0.25 0.55 7.66
N ASP A 14 -1.58 0.46 7.61
CA ASP A 14 -2.30 -0.81 7.53
C ASP A 14 -2.00 -1.53 6.20
N CYS A 15 -1.95 -0.78 5.09
CA CYS A 15 -1.54 -1.30 3.79
C CYS A 15 -0.10 -1.83 3.83
N ALA A 16 0.83 -1.05 4.38
CA ALA A 16 2.22 -1.47 4.50
C ALA A 16 2.38 -2.75 5.34
N ALA A 17 1.66 -2.85 6.45
CA ALA A 17 1.66 -4.04 7.30
C ALA A 17 1.06 -5.27 6.59
N ALA A 18 -0.02 -5.09 5.82
CA ALA A 18 -0.63 -6.15 5.02
C ALA A 18 0.33 -6.66 3.94
N CYS A 19 1.00 -5.75 3.23
CA CYS A 19 1.99 -6.08 2.20
C CYS A 19 3.19 -6.83 2.78
N GLU A 20 3.78 -6.37 3.89
CA GLU A 20 4.91 -7.08 4.52
C GLU A 20 4.50 -8.48 5.00
N THR A 21 3.28 -8.60 5.55
CA THR A 21 2.72 -9.89 5.98
C THR A 21 2.52 -10.83 4.79
N CYS A 22 2.00 -10.32 3.68
CA CYS A 22 1.80 -11.07 2.43
C CYS A 22 3.14 -11.53 1.84
N ALA A 23 4.12 -10.63 1.73
CA ALA A 23 5.46 -10.95 1.25
C ALA A 23 6.13 -12.05 2.10
N ALA A 24 5.99 -11.97 3.43
CA ALA A 24 6.50 -12.98 4.34
C ALA A 24 5.78 -14.33 4.14
N ALA A 25 4.45 -14.34 4.04
CA ALA A 25 3.67 -15.55 3.81
C ALA A 25 3.97 -16.22 2.47
N CYS A 26 4.11 -15.43 1.40
CA CYS A 26 4.48 -15.87 0.05
C CYS A 26 5.77 -16.70 0.00
N LEU A 27 6.73 -16.45 0.92
CA LEU A 27 7.98 -17.22 1.01
C LEU A 27 7.78 -18.65 1.51
N TYR A 28 6.65 -18.95 2.14
CA TYR A 28 6.33 -20.24 2.75
C TYR A 28 5.24 -21.01 1.99
N GLU A 29 4.80 -20.50 0.84
CA GLU A 29 3.91 -21.22 -0.07
C GLU A 29 4.61 -22.45 -0.69
N GLU A 30 3.82 -23.40 -1.22
CA GLU A 30 4.36 -24.63 -1.82
C GLU A 30 5.33 -24.36 -2.98
N ASP A 31 5.06 -23.32 -3.77
CA ASP A 31 5.93 -22.84 -4.86
C ASP A 31 6.25 -21.34 -4.72
N PRO A 32 7.30 -20.97 -3.97
CA PRO A 32 7.69 -19.58 -3.79
C PRO A 32 8.17 -18.90 -5.09
N ALA A 33 8.58 -19.67 -6.11
CA ALA A 33 9.00 -19.10 -7.38
C ALA A 33 7.81 -18.50 -8.14
N MET A 34 6.62 -19.10 -8.01
CA MET A 34 5.37 -18.54 -8.54
C MET A 34 4.92 -17.28 -7.80
N MET A 35 5.38 -17.09 -6.56
CA MET A 35 5.08 -15.91 -5.73
C MET A 35 6.09 -14.77 -5.90
N ALA A 36 7.16 -14.95 -6.68
CA ALA A 36 8.25 -13.98 -6.79
C ALA A 36 7.76 -12.58 -7.16
N ARG A 37 6.85 -12.47 -8.13
CA ARG A 37 6.29 -11.18 -8.54
C ARG A 37 5.42 -10.54 -7.45
N CYS A 38 4.65 -11.35 -6.72
CA CYS A 38 3.85 -10.87 -5.58
C CYS A 38 4.77 -10.28 -4.50
N ILE A 39 5.82 -11.01 -4.13
CA ILE A 39 6.81 -10.56 -3.14
C ILE A 39 7.49 -9.24 -3.55
N GLU A 40 7.85 -9.09 -4.82
CA GLU A 40 8.40 -7.83 -5.34
C GLU A 40 7.42 -6.67 -5.15
N THR A 41 6.18 -6.82 -5.64
CA THR A 41 5.19 -5.75 -5.57
C THR A 41 4.73 -5.44 -4.16
N ASP A 42 4.68 -6.45 -3.28
CA ASP A 42 4.33 -6.29 -1.87
C ASP A 42 5.39 -5.44 -1.16
N ARG A 43 6.68 -5.73 -1.36
CA ARG A 43 7.77 -4.96 -0.74
C ARG A 43 7.82 -3.52 -1.24
N ASP A 44 7.69 -3.32 -2.55
CA ASP A 44 7.63 -1.97 -3.13
C ASP A 44 6.45 -1.19 -2.53
N CYS A 45 5.28 -1.80 -2.45
CA CYS A 45 4.09 -1.19 -1.88
C CYS A 45 4.27 -0.86 -0.38
N ALA A 46 4.86 -1.76 0.40
CA ALA A 46 5.11 -1.56 1.83
C ALA A 46 6.04 -0.36 2.09
N ASP A 47 7.15 -0.27 1.35
CA ASP A 47 8.11 0.83 1.47
C ASP A 47 7.49 2.18 1.07
N ILE A 48 6.76 2.18 -0.06
CA ILE A 48 6.11 3.39 -0.57
C ILE A 48 5.01 3.86 0.38
N CYS A 49 4.15 2.97 0.87
CA CYS A 49 3.09 3.33 1.82
C CYS A 49 3.68 3.86 3.14
N THR A 50 4.73 3.22 3.64
CA THR A 50 5.46 3.68 4.84
C THR A 50 6.05 5.08 4.65
N LEU A 51 6.67 5.34 3.49
CA LEU A 51 7.21 6.67 3.20
C LEU A 51 6.09 7.71 3.06
N GLY A 52 4.98 7.37 2.39
CA GLY A 52 3.80 8.22 2.27
C GLY A 52 3.26 8.63 3.64
N ALA A 53 3.06 7.67 4.55
CA ALA A 53 2.62 7.92 5.92
C ALA A 53 3.56 8.88 6.67
N ARG A 54 4.87 8.66 6.54
CA ARG A 54 5.90 9.52 7.17
C ARG A 54 5.94 10.93 6.60
N LEU A 55 5.61 11.12 5.32
CA LEU A 55 5.51 12.44 4.69
C LEU A 55 4.28 13.20 5.18
N LEU A 56 3.13 12.52 5.28
CA LEU A 56 1.89 13.10 5.79
C LEU A 56 1.99 13.46 7.28
N LEU A 57 2.58 12.60 8.11
CA LEU A 57 2.75 12.84 9.56
C LEU A 57 3.52 14.13 9.91
N ARG A 58 4.34 14.63 8.99
CA ARG A 58 5.16 15.83 9.17
C ARG A 58 4.74 16.98 8.24
N ASP A 59 3.54 16.90 7.67
CA ASP A 59 2.98 17.90 6.76
C ASP A 59 3.97 18.30 5.65
N SER A 60 4.65 17.32 5.05
CA SER A 60 5.66 17.59 4.03
C SER A 60 5.02 18.17 2.77
N GLU A 61 5.63 19.21 2.18
CA GLU A 61 5.25 19.75 0.86
C GLU A 61 5.27 18.69 -0.26
N ASN A 62 6.04 17.62 -0.08
CA ASN A 62 6.12 16.51 -1.03
C ASN A 62 5.00 15.47 -0.86
N ALA A 63 4.22 15.52 0.22
CA ALA A 63 3.27 14.46 0.56
C ALA A 63 2.24 14.25 -0.56
N ASN A 64 1.59 15.31 -1.03
CA ASN A 64 0.58 15.22 -2.09
C ASN A 64 1.17 14.70 -3.41
N HIS A 65 2.32 15.20 -3.84
CA HIS A 65 2.99 14.70 -5.04
C HIS A 65 3.33 13.21 -4.94
N PHE A 66 3.69 12.75 -3.76
CA PHE A 66 4.05 11.36 -3.49
C PHE A 66 2.84 10.42 -3.48
N LEU A 67 1.61 10.91 -3.24
CA LEU A 67 0.40 10.08 -3.24
C LEU A 67 0.17 9.38 -4.59
N ASN A 68 0.53 10.00 -5.72
CA ASN A 68 0.41 9.36 -7.04
C ASN A 68 1.30 8.10 -7.17
N VAL A 69 2.50 8.13 -6.58
CA VAL A 69 3.41 6.98 -6.54
C VAL A 69 2.81 5.87 -5.67
N CYS A 70 2.21 6.24 -4.54
CA CYS A 70 1.51 5.30 -3.66
C CYS A 70 0.32 4.63 -4.37
N ILE A 71 -0.50 5.40 -5.09
CA ILE A 71 -1.64 4.87 -5.86
C ILE A 71 -1.17 3.83 -6.87
N GLU A 72 -0.14 4.13 -7.66
CA GLU A 72 0.40 3.21 -8.66
C GLU A 72 0.92 1.91 -8.03
N ALA A 73 1.72 2.01 -6.97
CA ALA A 73 2.27 0.86 -6.27
C ALA A 73 1.18 -0.02 -5.65
N CYS A 74 0.17 0.59 -5.02
CA CYS A 74 -0.97 -0.12 -4.45
C CYS A 74 -1.76 -0.88 -5.52
N ARG A 75 -2.01 -0.26 -6.69
CA ARG A 75 -2.73 -0.93 -7.78
C ARG A 75 -1.95 -2.11 -8.36
N LEU A 76 -0.64 -1.94 -8.58
CA LEU A 76 0.22 -3.02 -9.06
C LEU A 76 0.26 -4.21 -8.10
N CYS A 77 0.40 -3.94 -6.80
CA CYS A 77 0.38 -4.97 -5.75
C CYS A 77 -1.00 -5.64 -5.68
N ALA A 78 -2.10 -4.89 -5.68
CA ALA A 78 -3.45 -5.45 -5.64
C ALA A 78 -3.76 -6.34 -6.84
N GLU A 79 -3.40 -5.91 -8.05
CA GLU A 79 -3.57 -6.67 -9.29
C GLU A 79 -2.78 -7.97 -9.29
N GLU A 80 -1.56 -7.95 -8.76
CA GLU A 80 -0.74 -9.16 -8.63
C GLU A 80 -1.29 -10.10 -7.55
N CYS A 81 -1.58 -9.59 -6.35
CA CYS A 81 -2.17 -10.36 -5.26
C CYS A 81 -3.47 -11.08 -5.68
N LYS A 82 -4.34 -10.42 -6.46
CA LYS A 82 -5.60 -11.00 -6.96
C LYS A 82 -5.43 -12.20 -7.88
N LYS A 83 -4.23 -12.46 -8.41
CA LYS A 83 -3.94 -13.66 -9.23
C LYS A 83 -3.80 -14.92 -8.38
N HIS A 84 -3.57 -14.78 -7.08
CA HIS A 84 -3.27 -15.87 -6.17
C HIS A 84 -4.49 -16.20 -5.31
N ASN A 85 -4.81 -17.49 -5.16
CA ASN A 85 -5.97 -17.95 -4.39
C ASN A 85 -5.61 -18.25 -2.93
N ASN A 86 -4.90 -17.32 -2.29
CA ASN A 86 -4.45 -17.44 -0.90
C ASN A 86 -5.12 -16.37 -0.03
N ASP A 87 -5.40 -16.71 1.23
CA ASP A 87 -6.09 -15.80 2.15
C ASP A 87 -5.28 -14.53 2.45
N HIS A 88 -3.95 -14.64 2.52
CA HIS A 88 -3.06 -13.49 2.74
C HIS A 88 -3.02 -12.55 1.52
N CYS A 89 -2.91 -13.08 0.30
CA CYS A 89 -2.97 -12.30 -0.93
C CYS A 89 -4.31 -11.57 -1.08
N ARG A 90 -5.43 -12.23 -0.76
CA ARG A 90 -6.75 -11.58 -0.80
C ARG A 90 -6.83 -10.38 0.16
N GLN A 91 -6.37 -10.56 1.40
CA GLN A 91 -6.36 -9.48 2.40
C GLN A 91 -5.43 -8.32 2.00
N CYS A 92 -4.26 -8.65 1.43
CA CYS A 92 -3.33 -7.66 0.89
C CYS A 92 -3.97 -6.86 -0.25
N ALA A 93 -4.58 -7.53 -1.23
CA ALA A 93 -5.26 -6.87 -2.33
C ALA A 93 -6.37 -5.90 -1.87
N GLU A 94 -7.18 -6.31 -0.90
CA GLU A 94 -8.22 -5.45 -0.33
C GLU A 94 -7.63 -4.24 0.40
N ALA A 95 -6.53 -4.41 1.13
CA ALA A 95 -5.84 -3.30 1.79
C ALA A 95 -5.25 -2.31 0.79
N CYS A 96 -4.60 -2.82 -0.27
CA CYS A 96 -4.04 -2.03 -1.36
C CYS A 96 -5.10 -1.26 -2.13
N ASP A 97 -6.25 -1.86 -2.46
CA ASP A 97 -7.35 -1.15 -3.13
C ASP A 97 -7.88 -0.01 -2.25
N ARG A 98 -8.13 -0.28 -0.96
CA ARG A 98 -8.57 0.75 0.00
C ARG A 98 -7.56 1.89 0.12
N CYS A 99 -6.27 1.56 0.14
CA CYS A 99 -5.20 2.54 0.22
C CYS A 99 -5.13 3.42 -1.03
N ALA A 100 -5.21 2.81 -2.22
CA ALA A 100 -5.23 3.55 -3.48
C ALA A 100 -6.43 4.51 -3.55
N ASP A 101 -7.63 4.07 -3.16
CA ASP A 101 -8.83 4.89 -3.14
C ASP A 101 -8.69 6.08 -2.18
N ALA A 102 -8.21 5.85 -0.96
CA ALA A 102 -8.01 6.90 0.03
C ALA A 102 -6.95 7.93 -0.42
N CYS A 103 -5.87 7.49 -1.07
CA CYS A 103 -4.86 8.38 -1.65
C CYS A 103 -5.43 9.24 -2.79
N ILE A 104 -6.33 8.70 -3.61
CA ILE A 104 -7.01 9.46 -4.69
C ILE A 104 -7.88 10.56 -4.09
N ASP A 105 -8.69 10.22 -3.09
CA ASP A 105 -9.58 11.18 -2.43
C ASP A 105 -8.79 12.33 -1.81
N GLN A 106 -7.71 12.02 -1.08
CA GLN A 106 -6.84 13.05 -0.50
C GLN A 106 -6.14 13.92 -1.55
N HIS A 107 -5.64 13.31 -2.63
CA HIS A 107 -4.98 14.06 -3.71
C HIS A 107 -5.96 15.00 -4.41
N ALA A 108 -7.23 14.60 -4.58
CA ALA A 108 -8.26 15.43 -5.18
C ALA A 108 -8.65 16.64 -4.31
N GLU A 109 -8.59 16.51 -2.98
CA GLU A 109 -8.84 17.62 -2.04
C GLU A 109 -7.74 18.69 -2.08
N ALA A 110 -6.48 18.28 -2.27
CA ALA A 110 -5.33 19.19 -2.26
C ALA A 110 -5.23 20.14 -3.49
N VAL A 111 -5.98 19.86 -4.56
CA VAL A 111 -5.98 20.63 -5.82
C VAL A 111 -7.18 21.60 -5.92
N LYS A 112 -8.06 21.61 -4.92
CA LYS A 112 -9.17 22.58 -4.81
C LYS A 112 -8.73 23.86 -4.11
#